data_AF-A0A2K4WDW1-F1
#
_entry.id   AF-A0A2K4WDW1-F1
#
_cell.length_a   1.000
_cell.length_b   1.000
_cell.length_c   1.000
_cell.angle_alpha   90.00
_cell.angle_beta   90.00
_cell.angle_gamma   90.00
#
_symmetry.space_group_name_H-M   'P 1'
#
loop_
_entity.id
_entity.type
_entity.pdbx_description
1 polymer ?
#
loop_
_entity_poly.entity_id
_entity_poly.type
_entity_poly.pdbx_seq_one_letter_code
_entity_poly.pdbx_strand_id
1 'polypeptide(L)'
;MLSSSDLAPAPREPISDVDDYVALRYLEYLADLAPSNTRVLERSLFVFSVCYYLEFKFKELRAERVNFSMACFSAIGSDTPIFTMRGRLRDYNIAIPLALVVATIRYRQSLGLSPIPSVHEDDPIFTEGQVDKLMSRLPRMPGLGRSASKLLDRAISFRVAKIVEPSTFRISRSESARQYRLSWERKQILNGLGINRSEESLDTKSAYNTQERPSPLCGLSHNKVITLSEHQSLVYAATNFSKSRSELVLVYLGALRLYGALSADRLKLVAFEKLLLWSIYVKNKSFRSLTVLDAREFYEFCLSPPMSWTQNSSQRRFAFGEGEVVPNPNWTPFLKITELDNDMCLRAGRIIDWCENVYNSLIALEIVRINIFLNILN
;
A
#
# COMPACT_ATOMS: atom_id res chain seq x y z
N MET A 1 63.62 -4.16 11.54
CA MET A 1 62.51 -3.20 11.74
C MET A 1 61.28 -3.78 11.06
N LEU A 2 60.34 -4.34 11.84
CA LEU A 2 59.08 -4.83 11.30
C LEU A 2 58.16 -3.63 11.02
N SER A 3 57.61 -3.61 9.81
CA SER A 3 56.70 -2.59 9.30
C SER A 3 55.46 -2.48 10.18
N SER A 4 55.05 -1.25 10.49
CA SER A 4 53.87 -0.88 11.29
C SER A 4 52.51 -1.27 10.65
N SER A 5 52.49 -2.17 9.67
CA SER A 5 51.31 -2.47 8.83
C SER A 5 50.60 -3.79 9.13
N ASP A 6 51.13 -4.65 10.02
CA ASP A 6 50.55 -5.98 10.32
C ASP A 6 49.85 -6.05 11.69
N LEU A 7 49.37 -4.92 12.21
CA LEU A 7 48.46 -4.94 13.35
C LEU A 7 47.05 -5.29 12.86
N ALA A 8 46.59 -6.51 13.17
CA ALA A 8 45.20 -6.90 13.02
C ALA A 8 44.29 -5.78 13.58
N PRO A 9 43.20 -5.41 12.88
CA PRO A 9 42.32 -4.34 13.34
C PRO A 9 41.88 -4.67 14.77
N ALA A 10 42.08 -3.70 15.68
CA ALA A 10 41.72 -3.87 17.08
C ALA A 10 40.28 -4.42 17.19
N PRO A 11 40.04 -5.42 18.08
CA PRO A 11 38.73 -6.02 18.21
C PRO A 11 37.68 -4.94 18.43
N ARG A 12 36.58 -5.02 17.69
CA ARG A 12 35.48 -4.05 17.81
C ARG A 12 35.01 -4.06 19.26
N GLU A 13 35.09 -2.90 19.90
CA GLU A 13 34.66 -2.72 21.27
C GLU A 13 33.22 -3.26 21.46
N PRO A 14 32.97 -4.13 22.45
CA PRO A 14 31.68 -4.75 22.64
C PRO A 14 30.61 -3.70 22.95
N ILE A 15 29.39 -3.93 22.46
CA ILE A 15 28.22 -3.08 22.76
C ILE A 15 27.84 -3.30 24.24
N SER A 16 27.64 -2.22 25.00
CA SER A 16 27.38 -2.28 26.45
C SER A 16 26.32 -1.28 26.91
N ASP A 17 25.93 -1.37 28.17
CA ASP A 17 25.05 -0.42 28.85
C ASP A 17 25.63 0.99 28.93
N VAL A 18 26.95 1.12 28.90
CA VAL A 18 27.62 2.42 28.80
C VAL A 18 27.21 3.17 27.54
N ASP A 19 27.03 2.48 26.39
CA ASP A 19 26.54 3.11 25.16
C ASP A 19 25.13 3.69 25.35
N ASP A 20 24.26 2.99 26.08
CA ASP A 20 22.90 3.44 26.38
C ASP A 20 22.88 4.66 27.31
N TYR A 21 23.66 4.60 28.39
CA TYR A 21 23.82 5.69 29.33
C TYR A 21 24.37 6.96 28.66
N VAL A 22 25.41 6.82 27.82
CA VAL A 22 26.00 7.96 27.11
C VAL A 22 25.03 8.53 26.07
N ALA A 23 24.17 7.71 25.46
CA ALA A 23 23.11 8.19 24.57
C ALA A 23 22.04 9.02 25.29
N LEU A 24 21.65 8.65 26.53
CA LEU A 24 20.78 9.48 27.37
C LEU A 24 21.43 10.82 27.71
N ARG A 25 22.70 10.81 28.12
CA ARG A 25 23.47 12.04 28.38
C ARG A 25 23.58 12.93 27.14
N TYR A 26 23.68 12.34 25.97
CA TYR A 26 23.69 13.08 24.70
C TYR A 26 22.30 13.67 24.37
N LEU A 27 21.20 12.98 24.68
CA LEU A 27 19.85 13.52 24.55
C LEU A 27 19.63 14.74 25.46
N GLU A 28 20.08 14.67 26.71
CA GLU A 28 20.06 15.81 27.65
C GLU A 28 20.86 16.98 27.09
N TYR A 29 22.07 16.72 26.61
CA TYR A 29 22.91 17.73 25.96
C TYR A 29 22.23 18.39 24.75
N LEU A 30 21.55 17.61 23.89
CA LEU A 30 20.77 18.18 22.78
C LEU A 30 19.59 19.02 23.26
N ALA A 31 18.92 18.57 24.32
CA ALA A 31 17.78 19.27 24.90
C ALA A 31 18.18 20.63 25.49
N ASP A 32 19.36 20.73 26.10
CA ASP A 32 19.91 21.96 26.67
C ASP A 32 20.44 22.93 25.59
N LEU A 33 20.94 22.40 24.46
CA LEU A 33 21.39 23.22 23.34
C LEU A 33 20.24 23.82 22.53
N ALA A 34 19.16 23.08 22.33
CA ALA A 34 18.11 23.45 21.40
C ALA A 34 17.30 24.74 21.73
N PRO A 35 17.21 25.28 22.97
CA PRO A 35 16.60 26.58 23.26
C PRO A 35 17.37 27.77 22.66
N SER A 36 18.57 27.56 22.10
CA SER A 36 19.33 28.56 21.33
C SER A 36 18.68 28.95 19.98
N ASN A 37 17.38 28.65 19.80
CA ASN A 37 16.49 29.19 18.78
C ASN A 37 16.73 28.73 17.33
N THR A 38 17.34 27.56 17.13
CA THR A 38 17.57 27.01 15.78
C THR A 38 16.68 25.79 15.52
N ARG A 39 15.77 25.87 14.54
CA ARG A 39 14.94 24.74 14.04
C ARG A 39 15.74 23.48 13.69
N VAL A 40 17.03 23.63 13.40
CA VAL A 40 17.96 22.52 13.14
C VAL A 40 18.22 21.71 14.40
N LEU A 41 18.46 22.35 15.55
CA LEU A 41 18.72 21.67 16.81
C LEU A 41 17.46 20.96 17.34
N GLU A 42 16.31 21.61 17.24
CA GLU A 42 15.01 20.99 17.58
C GLU A 42 14.74 19.74 16.72
N ARG A 43 15.06 19.79 15.42
CA ARG A 43 14.98 18.63 14.54
C ARG A 43 15.96 17.53 14.95
N SER A 44 17.20 17.89 15.30
CA SER A 44 18.22 16.93 15.74
C SER A 44 17.81 16.22 17.03
N LEU A 45 17.31 16.97 18.01
CA LEU A 45 16.76 16.42 19.25
C LEU A 45 15.60 15.48 18.96
N PHE A 46 14.63 15.92 18.15
CA PHE A 46 13.47 15.10 17.79
C PHE A 46 13.88 13.79 17.12
N VAL A 47 14.75 13.84 16.10
CA VAL A 47 15.16 12.62 15.37
C VAL A 47 15.99 11.69 16.24
N PHE A 48 16.89 12.23 17.07
CA PHE A 48 17.66 11.39 17.99
C PHE A 48 16.72 10.70 19.00
N SER A 49 15.77 11.44 19.57
CA SER A 49 14.75 10.91 20.49
C SER A 49 13.89 9.84 19.82
N VAL A 50 13.40 10.07 18.61
CA VAL A 50 12.63 9.09 17.83
C VAL A 50 13.43 7.80 17.63
N CYS A 51 14.64 7.90 17.10
CA CYS A 51 15.49 6.72 16.86
C CYS A 51 15.80 5.98 18.17
N TYR A 52 16.08 6.71 19.24
CA TYR A 52 16.46 6.14 20.52
C TYR A 52 15.29 5.45 21.23
N TYR A 53 14.18 6.15 21.44
CA TYR A 53 13.04 5.66 22.23
C TYR A 53 12.15 4.69 21.47
N LEU A 54 12.06 4.81 20.15
CA LEU A 54 11.33 3.86 19.32
C LEU A 54 12.23 2.73 18.79
N GLU A 55 13.51 2.71 19.19
CA GLU A 55 14.50 1.70 18.80
C GLU A 55 14.62 1.54 17.27
N PHE A 56 14.42 2.64 16.54
CA PHE A 56 14.57 2.73 15.10
C PHE A 56 16.01 3.04 14.73
N LYS A 57 16.67 2.10 14.03
CA LYS A 57 17.96 2.43 13.42
C LYS A 57 17.77 3.55 12.41
N PHE A 58 18.72 4.48 12.32
CA PHE A 58 18.58 5.59 11.39
C PHE A 58 18.45 5.13 9.92
N LYS A 59 19.09 4.01 9.56
CA LYS A 59 18.93 3.38 8.24
C LYS A 59 17.49 2.91 7.99
N GLU A 60 16.82 2.41 9.03
CA GLU A 60 15.42 2.00 9.00
C GLU A 60 14.50 3.21 8.84
N LEU A 61 14.69 4.25 9.66
CA LEU A 61 13.96 5.52 9.53
C LEU A 61 14.09 6.12 8.11
N ARG A 62 15.29 6.04 7.52
CA ARG A 62 15.53 6.51 6.15
C ARG A 62 14.76 5.69 5.11
N ALA A 63 14.67 4.37 5.27
CA ALA A 63 13.93 3.51 4.35
C ALA A 63 12.41 3.67 4.47
N GLU A 64 11.93 3.88 5.69
CA GLU A 64 10.51 4.09 6.02
C GLU A 64 10.06 5.54 5.94
N ARG A 65 10.94 6.42 5.46
CA ARG A 65 10.77 7.86 5.40
C ARG A 65 9.40 8.30 4.89
N VAL A 66 8.89 7.65 3.83
CA VAL A 66 7.62 7.99 3.18
C VAL A 66 6.39 7.64 4.02
N ASN A 67 6.55 6.74 5.00
CA ASN A 67 5.50 6.32 5.92
C ASN A 67 5.60 7.04 7.28
N PHE A 68 6.71 7.74 7.54
CA PHE A 68 6.99 8.41 8.82
C PHE A 68 6.40 9.83 8.84
N SER A 69 5.18 9.94 9.34
CA SER A 69 4.38 11.18 9.41
C SER A 69 4.05 11.59 10.85
N MET A 70 3.49 12.79 11.04
CA MET A 70 3.04 13.25 12.35
C MET A 70 1.79 12.48 12.83
N ALA A 71 0.96 11.98 11.91
CA ALA A 71 -0.18 11.13 12.25
C ALA A 71 0.23 9.85 13.02
N CYS A 72 1.46 9.37 12.84
CA CYS A 72 2.03 8.26 13.61
C CYS A 72 2.11 8.52 15.11
N PHE A 73 2.05 9.79 15.52
CA PHE A 73 2.12 10.27 16.90
C PHE A 73 0.78 10.85 17.39
N SER A 74 -0.33 10.62 16.67
CA SER A 74 -1.64 11.19 16.98
C SER A 74 -2.18 10.81 18.37
N ALA A 75 -1.72 9.71 18.94
CA ALA A 75 -2.06 9.27 20.29
C ALA A 75 -1.23 9.94 21.40
N ILE A 76 -0.35 10.90 21.10
CA ILE A 76 0.51 11.53 22.13
C ILE A 76 -0.27 12.17 23.29
N GLY A 77 -1.50 12.65 23.03
CA GLY A 77 -2.36 13.25 24.06
C GLY A 77 -3.18 12.26 24.88
N SER A 78 -3.05 10.95 24.68
CA SER A 78 -3.81 9.94 25.43
C SER A 78 -3.11 9.56 26.74
N ASP A 79 -3.83 8.85 27.62
CA ASP A 79 -3.26 8.27 28.84
C ASP A 79 -2.20 7.19 28.56
N THR A 80 -2.24 6.60 27.35
CA THR A 80 -1.30 5.56 26.89
C THR A 80 -0.74 5.92 25.52
N PRO A 81 0.20 6.88 25.44
CA PRO A 81 0.77 7.33 24.17
C PRO A 81 1.42 6.19 23.40
N ILE A 82 1.06 6.07 22.13
CA ILE A 82 1.56 5.01 21.26
C ILE A 82 1.96 5.57 19.90
N PHE A 83 3.10 5.10 19.39
CA PHE A 83 3.58 5.36 18.06
C PHE A 83 3.08 4.24 17.16
N THR A 84 2.37 4.61 16.10
CA THR A 84 1.81 3.64 15.16
C THR A 84 2.21 4.00 13.73
N MET A 85 2.88 3.06 13.04
CA MET A 85 3.27 3.23 11.65
C MET A 85 3.25 1.89 10.95
N ARG A 86 2.72 1.85 9.72
CA ARG A 86 2.89 0.68 8.85
C ARG A 86 4.12 0.90 7.98
N GLY A 87 5.21 0.22 8.31
CA GLY A 87 6.41 0.24 7.48
C GLY A 87 6.40 -0.82 6.38
N ARG A 88 7.36 -0.71 5.47
CA ARG A 88 7.72 -1.77 4.51
C ARG A 88 8.41 -2.94 5.20
N LEU A 89 9.21 -2.67 6.24
CA LEU A 89 9.98 -3.68 6.98
C LEU A 89 9.15 -4.39 8.04
N ARG A 90 8.36 -3.64 8.82
CA ARG A 90 7.47 -4.16 9.85
C ARG A 90 6.37 -3.16 10.18
N ASP A 91 5.36 -3.64 10.90
CA ASP A 91 4.40 -2.79 11.57
C ASP A 91 5.00 -2.31 12.90
N TYR A 92 4.88 -1.02 13.17
CA TYR A 92 5.36 -0.38 14.38
C TYR A 92 4.19 -0.04 15.27
N ASN A 93 4.27 -0.54 16.49
CA ASN A 93 3.31 -0.27 17.53
C ASN A 93 4.05 -0.19 18.87
N ILE A 94 4.54 1.00 19.20
CA ILE A 94 5.54 1.18 20.25
C ILE A 94 5.03 2.19 21.25
N ALA A 95 5.01 1.85 22.53
CA ALA A 95 4.66 2.79 23.60
C ALA A 95 5.63 3.97 23.60
N ILE A 96 5.09 5.19 23.65
CA ILE A 96 5.89 6.41 23.62
C ILE A 96 6.20 6.80 25.08
N PRO A 97 7.47 6.80 25.51
CA PRO A 97 7.82 7.31 26.82
C PRO A 97 7.60 8.82 26.90
N LEU A 98 7.36 9.34 28.11
CA LEU A 98 7.11 10.77 28.35
C LEU A 98 8.20 11.67 27.74
N ALA A 99 9.47 11.25 27.77
CA ALA A 99 10.57 11.99 27.17
C ALA A 99 10.39 12.21 25.65
N LEU A 100 9.86 11.21 24.93
CA LEU A 100 9.58 11.33 23.50
C LEU A 100 8.31 12.17 23.24
N VAL A 101 7.31 12.12 24.12
CA VAL A 101 6.16 13.05 24.08
C VAL A 101 6.65 14.50 24.15
N VAL A 102 7.48 14.82 25.13
CA VAL A 102 8.05 16.17 25.33
C VAL A 102 8.86 16.61 24.12
N ALA A 103 9.75 15.76 23.60
CA ALA A 103 10.55 16.07 22.42
C ALA A 103 9.68 16.31 21.17
N THR A 104 8.58 15.57 21.00
CA THR A 104 7.66 15.73 19.86
C THR A 104 6.89 17.04 19.94
N ILE A 105 6.31 17.37 21.10
CA ILE A 105 5.61 18.64 21.33
C ILE A 105 6.55 19.81 21.06
N ARG A 106 7.76 19.75 21.63
CA ARG A 106 8.78 20.79 21.50
C ARG A 106 9.18 21.03 20.03
N TYR A 107 9.40 19.96 19.28
CA TYR A 107 9.70 20.06 17.85
C TYR A 107 8.56 20.71 17.07
N ARG A 108 7.31 20.32 17.33
CA ARG A 108 6.13 20.90 16.65
C ARG A 108 5.96 22.38 16.95
N GLN A 109 6.14 22.77 18.21
CA GLN A 109 6.13 24.19 18.61
C GLN A 109 7.23 24.99 17.89
N SER A 110 8.42 24.42 17.68
CA SER A 110 9.50 25.08 16.92
C SER A 110 9.14 25.34 15.44
N LEU A 111 8.16 24.61 14.91
CA LEU A 111 7.61 24.78 13.56
C LEU A 111 6.37 25.68 13.54
N GLY A 112 5.87 26.12 14.70
CA GLY A 112 4.61 26.87 14.81
C GLY A 112 3.36 26.00 14.62
N LEU A 113 3.48 24.68 14.84
CA LEU A 113 2.38 23.73 14.72
C LEU A 113 1.70 23.46 16.07
N SER A 114 0.48 22.91 16.03
CA SER A 114 -0.23 22.44 17.24
C SER A 114 0.64 21.46 18.04
N PRO A 115 0.72 21.55 19.38
CA PRO A 115 1.50 20.62 20.21
C PRO A 115 1.15 19.14 19.97
N ILE A 116 -0.15 18.85 19.84
CA ILE A 116 -0.65 17.49 19.65
C ILE A 116 -0.81 17.22 18.14
N PRO A 117 -0.19 16.16 17.60
CA PRO A 117 -0.37 15.74 16.21
C PRO A 117 -1.82 15.31 15.92
N SER A 118 -2.32 15.72 14.77
CA SER A 118 -3.61 15.27 14.25
C SER A 118 -3.47 14.00 13.41
N VAL A 119 -4.54 13.18 13.38
CA VAL A 119 -4.67 11.97 12.55
C VAL A 119 -4.70 12.26 11.03
N HIS A 120 -4.73 13.53 10.65
CA HIS A 120 -4.74 14.00 9.26
C HIS A 120 -3.37 14.53 8.80
N GLU A 121 -2.35 14.52 9.66
CA GLU A 121 -1.00 14.98 9.32
C GLU A 121 -0.16 13.84 8.74
N ASP A 122 -0.58 13.35 7.57
CA ASP A 122 -0.03 12.15 6.93
C ASP A 122 1.21 12.42 6.06
N ASP A 123 1.56 13.69 5.84
CA ASP A 123 2.75 14.06 5.06
C ASP A 123 4.04 13.59 5.76
N PRO A 124 5.05 13.10 5.00
CA PRO A 124 6.34 12.73 5.56
C PRO A 124 6.98 13.89 6.33
N ILE A 125 7.43 13.63 7.57
CA ILE A 125 7.95 14.70 8.46
C ILE A 125 9.18 15.40 7.86
N PHE A 126 9.97 14.67 7.07
CA PHE A 126 11.19 15.20 6.47
C PHE A 126 11.07 15.36 4.95
N THR A 127 12.10 15.86 4.30
CA THR A 127 12.38 15.69 2.86
C THR A 127 13.57 14.74 2.69
N GLU A 128 13.81 14.21 1.49
CA GLU A 128 14.97 13.35 1.24
C GLU A 128 16.28 14.06 1.56
N GLY A 129 16.47 15.29 1.06
CA GLY A 129 17.65 16.10 1.35
C GLY A 129 17.81 16.51 2.82
N GLN A 130 16.74 16.52 3.62
CA GLN A 130 16.83 16.70 5.08
C GLN A 130 17.35 15.43 5.77
N VAL A 131 16.90 14.24 5.35
CA VAL A 131 17.36 12.96 5.90
C VAL A 131 18.83 12.72 5.60
N ASP A 132 19.31 13.10 4.40
CA ASP A 132 20.74 12.98 4.04
C ASP A 132 21.69 13.72 4.98
N LYS A 133 21.25 14.87 5.48
CA LYS A 133 22.09 15.78 6.27
C LYS A 133 21.85 15.63 7.78
N LEU A 134 20.92 14.78 8.20
CA LEU A 134 20.44 14.73 9.58
C LEU A 134 21.52 14.24 10.55
N MET A 135 22.17 13.12 10.24
CA MET A 135 23.22 12.54 11.10
C MET A 135 24.53 13.34 11.10
N SER A 136 24.86 14.00 9.99
CA SER A 136 26.08 14.82 9.89
C SER A 136 25.95 16.17 10.60
N ARG A 137 24.72 16.64 10.84
CA ARG A 137 24.41 17.90 11.54
C ARG A 137 24.28 17.75 13.06
N LEU A 138 24.44 16.54 13.60
CA LEU A 138 24.40 16.32 15.05
C LEU A 138 25.52 17.11 15.75
N PRO A 139 25.20 17.95 16.75
CA PRO A 139 26.18 18.70 17.54
C PRO A 139 27.26 17.82 18.17
N ARG A 140 28.49 18.33 18.26
CA ARG A 140 29.57 17.64 19.00
C ARG A 140 29.41 17.90 20.49
N MET A 141 29.29 16.83 21.28
CA MET A 141 29.35 16.92 22.73
C MET A 141 30.82 16.81 23.19
N PRO A 142 31.35 17.78 23.95
CA PRO A 142 32.70 17.69 24.51
C PRO A 142 32.91 16.39 25.31
N GLY A 143 34.05 15.73 25.13
CA GLY A 143 34.34 14.45 25.77
C GLY A 143 33.67 13.22 25.15
N LEU A 144 32.83 13.39 24.12
CA LEU A 144 32.24 12.26 23.41
C LEU A 144 33.30 11.57 22.53
N GLY A 145 33.84 10.45 23.00
CA GLY A 145 34.89 9.69 22.30
C GLY A 145 34.49 9.03 20.97
N ARG A 146 33.28 9.30 20.44
CA ARG A 146 32.76 8.79 19.15
C ARG A 146 31.77 9.77 18.54
N SER A 147 31.41 9.57 17.26
CA SER A 147 30.34 10.36 16.66
C SER A 147 28.98 10.04 17.29
N ALA A 148 28.11 11.04 17.43
CA ALA A 148 26.77 10.88 17.97
C ALA A 148 25.93 9.86 17.18
N SER A 149 26.09 9.81 15.86
CA SER A 149 25.42 8.81 15.00
C SER A 149 25.87 7.38 15.33
N LYS A 150 27.17 7.17 15.58
CA LYS A 150 27.71 5.86 15.97
C LYS A 150 27.31 5.47 17.38
N LEU A 151 27.24 6.43 18.30
CA LEU A 151 26.69 6.25 19.64
C LEU A 151 25.23 5.77 19.58
N LEU A 152 24.39 6.45 18.79
CA LEU A 152 22.97 6.11 18.62
C LEU A 152 22.78 4.69 18.10
N ASP A 153 23.49 4.28 17.04
CA ASP A 153 23.38 2.92 16.50
C ASP A 153 23.78 1.85 17.52
N ARG A 154 24.81 2.11 18.34
CA ARG A 154 25.25 1.19 19.39
C ARG A 154 24.26 1.10 20.55
N ALA A 155 23.73 2.23 21.01
CA ALA A 155 22.74 2.27 22.06
C ALA A 155 21.45 1.53 21.67
N ILE A 156 20.95 1.75 20.45
CA ILE A 156 19.79 1.01 19.93
C ILE A 156 20.11 -0.49 19.84
N SER A 157 21.30 -0.85 19.32
CA SER A 157 21.70 -2.25 19.22
C SER A 157 21.81 -2.93 20.59
N PHE A 158 22.23 -2.20 21.63
CA PHE A 158 22.23 -2.69 23.00
C PHE A 158 20.80 -2.93 23.53
N ARG A 159 19.90 -1.96 23.34
CA ARG A 159 18.50 -2.04 23.77
C ARG A 159 17.78 -3.21 23.13
N VAL A 160 17.89 -3.36 21.81
CA VAL A 160 17.30 -4.47 21.06
C VAL A 160 17.85 -5.82 21.53
N ALA A 161 19.15 -5.91 21.84
CA ALA A 161 19.76 -7.14 22.36
C ALA A 161 19.30 -7.52 23.78
N LYS A 162 18.83 -6.55 24.59
CA LYS A 162 18.27 -6.78 25.93
C LYS A 162 16.83 -7.29 25.93
N ILE A 163 16.12 -7.20 24.81
CA ILE A 163 14.76 -7.72 24.68
C ILE A 163 14.85 -9.26 24.55
N VAL A 164 14.84 -9.95 25.70
CA VAL A 164 14.76 -11.41 25.78
C VAL A 164 13.31 -11.93 25.76
N GLU A 165 12.30 -11.07 25.94
CA GLU A 165 10.89 -11.44 25.75
C GLU A 165 10.09 -10.30 25.10
N PRO A 166 9.24 -10.58 24.09
CA PRO A 166 8.45 -9.55 23.42
C PRO A 166 7.30 -9.12 24.34
N SER A 167 7.39 -7.92 24.90
CA SER A 167 6.26 -7.26 25.57
C SER A 167 5.16 -6.99 24.55
N THR A 168 4.15 -7.86 24.56
CA THR A 168 3.03 -7.83 23.63
C THR A 168 1.97 -6.85 24.14
N PHE A 169 2.16 -5.55 23.86
CA PHE A 169 1.00 -4.66 23.75
C PHE A 169 0.20 -5.09 22.51
N ARG A 170 -0.72 -6.04 22.71
CA ARG A 170 -1.65 -6.49 21.67
C ARG A 170 -2.71 -5.42 21.48
N ILE A 171 -2.57 -4.61 20.43
CA ILE A 171 -3.72 -3.94 19.85
C ILE A 171 -4.75 -5.02 19.48
N SER A 172 -6.02 -4.76 19.83
CA SER A 172 -7.12 -5.58 19.32
C SER A 172 -7.00 -5.68 17.80
N ARG A 173 -7.00 -6.91 17.26
CA ARG A 173 -6.96 -7.15 15.80
C ARG A 173 -7.92 -6.26 15.01
N SER A 174 -9.00 -5.78 15.64
CA SER A 174 -9.95 -4.83 15.06
C SER A 174 -9.37 -3.45 14.70
N GLU A 175 -8.52 -2.86 15.55
CA GLU A 175 -8.02 -1.49 15.33
C GLU A 175 -6.87 -1.47 14.31
N SER A 176 -5.98 -2.46 14.36
CA SER A 176 -4.96 -2.67 13.31
C SER A 176 -5.61 -2.89 11.94
N ALA A 177 -6.69 -3.69 11.88
CA ALA A 177 -7.43 -3.89 10.64
C ALA A 177 -8.14 -2.61 10.16
N ARG A 178 -8.64 -1.77 11.07
CA ARG A 178 -9.26 -0.48 10.73
C ARG A 178 -8.24 0.50 10.14
N GLN A 179 -7.09 0.66 10.78
CA GLN A 179 -6.04 1.57 10.29
C GLN A 179 -5.45 1.09 8.96
N TYR A 180 -5.29 -0.22 8.77
CA TYR A 180 -4.93 -0.78 7.46
C TYR A 180 -5.92 -0.38 6.37
N ARG A 181 -7.23 -0.51 6.63
CA ARG A 181 -8.26 -0.11 5.66
C ARG A 181 -8.14 1.37 5.31
N LEU A 182 -7.99 2.26 6.30
CA LEU A 182 -7.87 3.71 6.06
C LEU A 182 -6.60 4.08 5.27
N SER A 183 -5.46 3.49 5.61
CA SER A 183 -4.20 3.71 4.90
C SER A 183 -4.27 3.22 3.45
N TRP A 184 -4.83 2.01 3.25
CA TRP A 184 -5.06 1.46 1.92
C TRP A 184 -6.00 2.37 1.11
N GLU A 185 -7.11 2.81 1.69
CA GLU A 185 -8.07 3.69 1.02
C GLU A 185 -7.42 5.00 0.55
N ARG A 186 -6.64 5.66 1.40
CA ARG A 186 -5.89 6.88 1.05
C ARG A 186 -4.90 6.66 -0.08
N LYS A 187 -4.14 5.56 -0.06
CA LYS A 187 -3.19 5.22 -1.13
C LYS A 187 -3.92 5.11 -2.47
N GLN A 188 -5.05 4.42 -2.51
CA GLN A 188 -5.81 4.25 -3.75
C GLN A 188 -6.40 5.57 -4.26
N ILE A 189 -6.85 6.43 -3.35
CA ILE A 189 -7.35 7.79 -3.69
C ILE A 189 -6.22 8.63 -4.30
N LEU A 190 -5.05 8.66 -3.68
CA LEU A 190 -3.89 9.41 -4.19
C LEU A 190 -3.47 8.94 -5.59
N ASN A 191 -3.44 7.62 -5.80
CA ASN A 191 -3.11 7.05 -7.10
C ASN A 191 -4.12 7.41 -8.19
N GLY A 192 -5.42 7.36 -7.88
CA GLY A 192 -6.46 7.72 -8.84
C GLY A 192 -6.48 9.22 -9.18
N LEU A 193 -6.19 10.09 -8.21
CA LEU A 193 -6.07 11.54 -8.44
C LEU A 193 -4.83 11.92 -9.27
N GLY A 194 -3.73 11.17 -9.14
CA GLY A 194 -2.51 11.38 -9.92
C GLY A 194 -2.64 11.03 -11.41
N ILE A 195 -3.53 10.10 -11.76
CA ILE A 195 -3.74 9.64 -13.14
C ILE A 195 -4.74 10.53 -13.91
N ASN A 196 -5.62 11.27 -13.23
CA ASN A 196 -6.64 12.14 -13.85
C ASN A 196 -6.11 13.47 -14.44
N ARG A 197 -4.80 13.72 -14.56
CA ARG A 197 -4.22 14.99 -15.03
C ARG A 197 -3.40 14.93 -16.33
N SER A 198 -3.44 13.85 -17.09
CA SER A 198 -2.90 13.83 -18.46
C SER A 198 -3.97 14.27 -19.47
N GLU A 199 -3.63 15.26 -20.29
CA GLU A 199 -4.49 15.79 -21.38
C GLU A 199 -4.85 14.74 -22.45
N GLU A 200 -4.19 13.57 -22.46
CA GLU A 200 -4.53 12.39 -23.31
C GLU A 200 -5.88 11.73 -22.96
N SER A 201 -6.50 12.05 -21.81
CA SER A 201 -7.71 11.33 -21.34
C SER A 201 -9.01 11.66 -22.09
N LEU A 202 -9.05 12.71 -22.92
CA LEU A 202 -10.27 13.13 -23.63
C LEU A 202 -10.59 12.25 -24.84
N ASP A 203 -9.58 11.82 -25.60
CA ASP A 203 -9.77 10.96 -26.78
C ASP A 203 -10.16 9.52 -26.39
N THR A 204 -9.56 8.99 -25.32
CA THR A 204 -9.86 7.65 -24.81
C THR A 204 -11.28 7.56 -24.22
N LYS A 205 -11.77 8.63 -23.57
CA LYS A 205 -13.16 8.71 -23.06
C LYS A 205 -14.18 8.70 -24.19
N SER A 206 -13.88 9.35 -25.32
CA SER A 206 -14.74 9.32 -26.51
C SER A 206 -14.89 7.90 -27.07
N ALA A 207 -13.78 7.15 -27.15
CA ALA A 207 -13.76 5.78 -27.65
C ALA A 207 -14.51 4.76 -26.75
N TYR A 208 -14.60 5.00 -25.43
CA TYR A 208 -15.35 4.13 -24.52
C TYR A 208 -16.87 4.32 -24.58
N ASN A 209 -17.34 5.51 -24.96
CA ASN A 209 -18.77 5.81 -25.00
C ASN A 209 -19.53 5.08 -26.13
N THR A 210 -18.82 4.55 -27.12
CA THR A 210 -19.41 3.75 -28.21
C THR A 210 -19.45 2.25 -27.91
N GLN A 211 -18.97 1.82 -26.74
CA GLN A 211 -18.90 0.39 -26.42
C GLN A 211 -20.28 -0.18 -26.10
N GLU A 212 -20.60 -1.31 -26.72
CA GLU A 212 -21.81 -2.07 -26.45
C GLU A 212 -21.84 -2.59 -25.00
N ARG A 213 -23.05 -2.89 -24.51
CA ARG A 213 -23.22 -3.53 -23.20
C ARG A 213 -22.64 -4.95 -23.26
N PRO A 214 -21.81 -5.35 -22.29
CA PRO A 214 -21.13 -6.64 -22.34
C PRO A 214 -22.01 -7.77 -21.82
N SER A 215 -21.92 -8.95 -22.46
CA SER A 215 -22.58 -10.17 -22.00
C SER A 215 -21.77 -10.83 -20.86
N PRO A 216 -22.39 -11.23 -19.73
CA PRO A 216 -21.68 -11.81 -18.59
C PRO A 216 -20.97 -13.12 -18.98
N LEU A 217 -19.86 -13.44 -18.32
CA LEU A 217 -19.13 -14.70 -18.54
C LEU A 217 -19.36 -15.71 -17.41
N CYS A 218 -19.87 -15.27 -16.27
CA CYS A 218 -20.24 -16.16 -15.18
C CYS A 218 -21.50 -15.69 -14.44
N GLY A 219 -22.20 -16.64 -13.84
CA GLY A 219 -23.42 -16.42 -13.06
C GLY A 219 -23.11 -16.08 -11.61
N LEU A 220 -24.13 -15.67 -10.87
CA LEU A 220 -24.03 -15.44 -9.43
C LEU A 220 -25.28 -15.99 -8.74
N SER A 221 -25.10 -16.91 -7.80
CA SER A 221 -26.18 -17.51 -7.00
C SER A 221 -25.70 -17.76 -5.58
N HIS A 222 -26.52 -17.40 -4.58
CA HIS A 222 -26.21 -17.59 -3.15
C HIS A 222 -24.77 -17.17 -2.78
N ASN A 223 -24.35 -16.00 -3.28
CA ASN A 223 -23.01 -15.44 -3.06
C ASN A 223 -21.84 -16.24 -3.67
N LYS A 224 -22.12 -17.21 -4.55
CA LYS A 224 -21.14 -18.01 -5.29
C LYS A 224 -21.18 -17.69 -6.78
N VAL A 225 -20.01 -17.69 -7.40
CA VAL A 225 -19.88 -17.57 -8.85
C VAL A 225 -20.20 -18.92 -9.49
N ILE A 226 -21.07 -18.91 -10.50
CA ILE A 226 -21.41 -20.10 -11.28
C ILE A 226 -20.69 -20.00 -12.62
N THR A 227 -19.82 -20.96 -12.92
CA THR A 227 -19.14 -21.05 -14.21
C THR A 227 -19.91 -21.99 -15.14
N LEU A 228 -19.98 -21.65 -16.43
CA LEU A 228 -20.58 -22.51 -17.43
C LEU A 228 -19.79 -23.81 -17.60
N SER A 229 -20.48 -24.93 -17.82
CA SER A 229 -19.86 -26.18 -18.25
C SER A 229 -19.20 -26.02 -19.62
N GLU A 230 -18.38 -26.98 -20.04
CA GLU A 230 -17.71 -26.94 -21.34
C GLU A 230 -18.73 -26.87 -22.49
N HIS A 231 -19.73 -27.76 -22.45
CA HIS A 231 -20.82 -27.76 -23.42
C HIS A 231 -21.61 -26.44 -23.42
N GLN A 232 -21.99 -25.94 -22.25
CA GLN A 232 -22.68 -24.66 -22.14
C GLN A 232 -21.84 -23.49 -22.67
N SER A 233 -20.51 -23.54 -22.48
CA SER A 233 -19.61 -22.49 -22.96
C SER A 233 -19.56 -22.41 -24.48
N LEU A 234 -19.57 -23.57 -25.16
CA LEU A 234 -19.62 -23.66 -26.62
C LEU A 234 -20.91 -23.04 -27.16
N VAL A 235 -22.06 -23.46 -26.62
CA VAL A 235 -23.37 -22.93 -27.04
C VAL A 235 -23.48 -21.44 -26.74
N TYR A 236 -23.07 -21.02 -25.54
CA TYR A 236 -23.13 -19.63 -25.11
C TYR A 236 -22.26 -18.70 -25.97
N ALA A 237 -21.03 -19.09 -26.26
CA ALA A 237 -20.10 -18.31 -27.08
C ALA A 237 -20.56 -18.20 -28.54
N ALA A 238 -21.17 -19.25 -29.09
CA ALA A 238 -21.71 -19.24 -30.45
C ALA A 238 -22.98 -18.38 -30.57
N THR A 239 -23.80 -18.33 -29.52
CA THR A 239 -25.10 -17.63 -29.53
C THR A 239 -24.97 -16.13 -29.24
N ASN A 240 -24.06 -15.74 -28.34
CA ASN A 240 -24.03 -14.39 -27.77
C ASN A 240 -22.85 -13.52 -28.23
N PHE A 241 -21.91 -14.07 -29.01
CA PHE A 241 -20.73 -13.34 -29.46
C PHE A 241 -20.50 -13.55 -30.96
N SER A 242 -19.89 -12.55 -31.61
CA SER A 242 -19.49 -12.66 -33.01
C SER A 242 -18.47 -13.78 -33.21
N LYS A 243 -18.47 -14.39 -34.40
CA LYS A 243 -17.52 -15.45 -34.77
C LYS A 243 -16.06 -15.04 -34.56
N SER A 244 -15.73 -13.76 -34.75
CA SER A 244 -14.40 -13.20 -34.52
C SER A 244 -13.96 -13.18 -33.04
N ARG A 245 -14.91 -13.24 -32.10
CA ARG A 245 -14.65 -13.20 -30.65
C ARG A 245 -14.88 -14.55 -29.96
N SER A 246 -15.59 -15.48 -30.59
CA SER A 246 -15.99 -16.75 -29.98
C SER A 246 -14.80 -17.56 -29.45
N GLU A 247 -13.68 -17.63 -30.18
CA GLU A 247 -12.47 -18.33 -29.71
C GLU A 247 -11.90 -17.72 -28.43
N LEU A 248 -11.81 -16.39 -28.39
CA LEU A 248 -11.34 -15.65 -27.21
C LEU A 248 -12.26 -15.88 -26.01
N VAL A 249 -13.58 -15.82 -26.23
CA VAL A 249 -14.59 -16.05 -25.18
C VAL A 249 -14.49 -17.46 -24.60
N LEU A 250 -14.26 -18.48 -25.43
CA LEU A 250 -14.08 -19.86 -24.96
C LEU A 250 -12.85 -20.00 -24.05
N VAL A 251 -11.74 -19.37 -24.41
CA VAL A 251 -10.55 -19.31 -23.55
C VAL A 251 -10.88 -18.68 -22.20
N TYR A 252 -11.75 -17.67 -22.18
CA TYR A 252 -12.07 -16.89 -20.99
C TYR A 252 -13.04 -17.61 -20.06
N LEU A 253 -14.05 -18.27 -20.62
CA LEU A 253 -14.94 -19.17 -19.90
C LEU A 253 -14.16 -20.34 -19.28
N GLY A 254 -13.19 -20.89 -20.01
CA GLY A 254 -12.27 -21.90 -19.50
C GLY A 254 -11.41 -21.39 -18.34
N ALA A 255 -10.85 -20.19 -18.46
CA ALA A 255 -10.04 -19.58 -17.41
C ALA A 255 -10.84 -19.30 -16.13
N LEU A 256 -12.09 -18.84 -16.26
CA LEU A 256 -12.99 -18.64 -15.11
C LEU A 256 -13.34 -19.96 -14.42
N ARG A 257 -13.60 -21.02 -15.18
CA ARG A 257 -13.86 -22.37 -14.64
C ARG A 257 -12.65 -22.90 -13.88
N LEU A 258 -11.47 -22.79 -14.48
CA LEU A 258 -10.23 -23.26 -13.89
C LEU A 258 -9.88 -22.49 -12.61
N TYR A 259 -9.94 -21.15 -12.63
CA TYR A 259 -9.70 -20.37 -11.43
C TYR A 259 -10.77 -20.62 -10.36
N GLY A 260 -12.04 -20.75 -10.76
CA GLY A 260 -13.15 -21.04 -9.85
C GLY A 260 -13.04 -22.40 -9.16
N ALA A 261 -12.41 -23.39 -9.80
CA ALA A 261 -12.09 -24.68 -9.18
C ALA A 261 -10.98 -24.57 -8.13
N LEU A 262 -10.10 -23.58 -8.24
CA LEU A 262 -8.98 -23.34 -7.31
C LEU A 262 -9.35 -22.40 -6.17
N SER A 263 -10.19 -21.40 -6.42
CA SER A 263 -10.57 -20.39 -5.45
C SER A 263 -12.07 -20.09 -5.56
N ALA A 264 -12.78 -20.29 -4.45
CA ALA A 264 -14.18 -19.90 -4.31
C ALA A 264 -14.36 -18.39 -3.98
N ASP A 265 -13.31 -17.58 -4.10
CA ASP A 265 -13.36 -16.15 -3.81
C ASP A 265 -14.17 -15.40 -4.88
N ARG A 266 -15.43 -15.13 -4.54
CA ARG A 266 -16.38 -14.40 -5.38
C ARG A 266 -15.81 -13.07 -5.89
N LEU A 267 -15.14 -12.30 -5.03
CA LEU A 267 -14.71 -10.95 -5.38
C LEU A 267 -13.59 -11.00 -6.43
N LYS A 268 -12.66 -11.95 -6.28
CA LYS A 268 -11.60 -12.20 -7.27
C LYS A 268 -12.12 -12.67 -8.61
N LEU A 269 -13.06 -13.62 -8.62
CA LEU A 269 -13.71 -14.09 -9.85
C LEU A 269 -14.48 -12.98 -10.57
N VAL A 270 -15.23 -12.17 -9.82
CA VAL A 270 -16.00 -11.04 -10.38
C VAL A 270 -15.09 -9.90 -10.83
N ALA A 271 -13.93 -9.69 -10.22
CA ALA A 271 -12.92 -8.75 -10.71
C ALA A 271 -12.27 -9.26 -11.99
N PHE A 272 -11.89 -10.55 -12.01
CA PHE A 272 -11.31 -11.18 -13.19
C PHE A 272 -12.25 -11.15 -14.38
N GLU A 273 -13.54 -11.44 -14.20
CA GLU A 273 -14.54 -11.29 -15.25
C GLU A 273 -14.58 -9.87 -15.84
N LYS A 274 -14.46 -8.82 -15.01
CA LYS A 274 -14.42 -7.43 -15.53
C LYS A 274 -13.22 -7.21 -16.45
N LEU A 275 -12.04 -7.72 -16.06
CA LEU A 275 -10.85 -7.65 -16.91
C LEU A 275 -11.05 -8.40 -18.21
N LEU A 276 -11.60 -9.62 -18.15
CA LEU A 276 -11.87 -10.44 -19.33
C LEU A 276 -12.87 -9.76 -20.27
N LEU A 277 -13.96 -9.20 -19.74
CA LEU A 277 -14.92 -8.44 -20.53
C LEU A 277 -14.26 -7.23 -21.17
N TRP A 278 -13.52 -6.42 -20.40
CA TRP A 278 -12.81 -5.27 -20.94
C TRP A 278 -11.85 -5.69 -22.06
N SER A 279 -11.15 -6.79 -21.88
CA SER A 279 -10.24 -7.35 -22.87
C SER A 279 -10.94 -7.83 -24.15
N ILE A 280 -12.20 -8.32 -24.07
CA ILE A 280 -13.01 -8.70 -25.24
C ILE A 280 -13.47 -7.46 -26.01
N TYR A 281 -14.11 -6.52 -25.31
CA TYR A 281 -14.87 -5.44 -25.95
C TYR A 281 -13.99 -4.23 -26.28
N VAL A 282 -12.97 -3.95 -25.47
CA VAL A 282 -12.10 -2.78 -25.63
C VAL A 282 -10.80 -3.13 -26.34
N LYS A 283 -10.10 -4.19 -25.90
CA LYS A 283 -8.77 -4.51 -26.43
C LYS A 283 -8.74 -5.58 -27.52
N ASN A 284 -9.77 -6.41 -27.61
CA ASN A 284 -9.80 -7.63 -28.43
C ASN A 284 -8.49 -8.45 -28.34
N LYS A 285 -7.97 -8.60 -27.13
CA LYS A 285 -6.66 -9.19 -26.84
C LYS A 285 -6.84 -10.26 -25.78
N SER A 286 -6.00 -11.31 -25.79
CA SER A 286 -6.01 -12.37 -24.77
C SER A 286 -5.47 -11.89 -23.43
N PHE A 287 -6.08 -12.28 -22.31
CA PHE A 287 -5.57 -12.00 -20.97
C PHE A 287 -4.13 -12.50 -20.76
N ARG A 288 -3.73 -13.53 -21.52
CA ARG A 288 -2.38 -14.10 -21.50
C ARG A 288 -1.32 -13.20 -22.15
N SER A 289 -1.74 -12.28 -23.01
CA SER A 289 -0.85 -11.37 -23.75
C SER A 289 -0.98 -9.91 -23.34
N LEU A 290 -1.88 -9.59 -22.40
CA LEU A 290 -1.98 -8.24 -21.82
C LEU A 290 -0.63 -7.79 -21.24
N THR A 291 -0.42 -6.49 -21.25
CA THR A 291 0.81 -5.82 -20.81
C THR A 291 0.54 -4.93 -19.59
N VAL A 292 1.61 -4.40 -18.99
CA VAL A 292 1.50 -3.41 -17.91
C VAL A 292 0.77 -2.14 -18.38
N LEU A 293 0.94 -1.75 -19.65
CA LEU A 293 0.20 -0.63 -20.23
C LEU A 293 -1.29 -0.94 -20.35
N ASP A 294 -1.66 -2.14 -20.82
CA ASP A 294 -3.06 -2.56 -20.86
C ASP A 294 -3.69 -2.55 -19.46
N ALA A 295 -2.93 -2.95 -18.44
CA ALA A 295 -3.43 -2.95 -17.07
C ALA A 295 -3.61 -1.54 -16.48
N ARG A 296 -2.81 -0.55 -16.91
CA ARG A 296 -3.03 0.87 -16.60
C ARG A 296 -4.31 1.40 -17.25
N GLU A 297 -4.51 1.11 -18.53
CA GLU A 297 -5.74 1.49 -19.22
C GLU A 297 -6.99 0.81 -18.61
N PHE A 298 -6.85 -0.45 -18.17
CA PHE A 298 -7.92 -1.13 -17.44
C PHE A 298 -8.22 -0.48 -16.09
N TYR A 299 -7.21 0.03 -15.38
CA TYR A 299 -7.40 0.81 -14.16
C TYR A 299 -8.18 2.09 -14.44
N GLU A 300 -7.81 2.86 -15.47
CA GLU A 300 -8.54 4.05 -15.92
C GLU A 300 -9.99 3.74 -16.29
N PHE A 301 -10.21 2.64 -17.00
CA PHE A 301 -11.55 2.15 -17.31
C PHE A 301 -12.36 1.82 -16.04
N CYS A 302 -11.73 1.26 -15.00
CA CYS A 302 -12.40 0.97 -13.73
C CYS A 302 -12.69 2.22 -12.89
N LEU A 303 -11.89 3.28 -13.05
CA LEU A 303 -12.19 4.59 -12.46
C LEU A 303 -13.50 5.13 -13.03
N SER A 304 -13.61 5.22 -14.35
CA SER A 304 -14.76 5.82 -15.03
C SER A 304 -15.30 4.94 -16.17
N PRO A 305 -15.95 3.81 -15.87
CA PRO A 305 -16.52 2.93 -16.90
C PRO A 305 -17.66 3.64 -17.65
N PRO A 306 -17.85 3.36 -18.95
CA PRO A 306 -18.87 4.00 -19.77
C PRO A 306 -20.29 3.63 -19.32
N MET A 307 -21.26 4.47 -19.69
CA MET A 307 -22.66 4.30 -19.27
C MET A 307 -23.25 2.93 -19.64
N SER A 308 -22.87 2.36 -20.78
CA SER A 308 -23.28 1.03 -21.23
C SER A 308 -22.81 -0.12 -20.30
N TRP A 309 -21.78 0.13 -19.49
CA TRP A 309 -21.20 -0.80 -18.52
C TRP A 309 -21.64 -0.55 -17.07
N THR A 310 -22.46 0.47 -16.85
CA THR A 310 -22.93 0.88 -15.52
C THR A 310 -24.45 0.71 -15.36
N GLN A 311 -24.88 0.31 -14.17
CA GLN A 311 -26.29 0.21 -13.81
C GLN A 311 -26.53 0.81 -12.42
N ASN A 312 -27.74 1.29 -12.16
CA ASN A 312 -28.10 1.91 -10.88
C ASN A 312 -28.39 0.87 -9.78
N SER A 313 -28.69 -0.37 -10.13
CA SER A 313 -29.04 -1.42 -9.18
C SER A 313 -28.55 -2.79 -9.65
N SER A 314 -28.27 -3.69 -8.71
CA SER A 314 -27.80 -5.03 -9.05
C SER A 314 -28.85 -5.82 -9.81
N GLN A 315 -28.50 -6.30 -11.00
CA GLN A 315 -29.34 -7.18 -11.81
C GLN A 315 -28.84 -8.63 -11.77
N ARG A 316 -29.76 -9.58 -12.03
CA ARG A 316 -29.37 -10.98 -12.28
C ARG A 316 -28.51 -11.04 -13.54
N ARG A 317 -27.52 -11.93 -13.56
CA ARG A 317 -26.58 -12.04 -14.69
C ARG A 317 -27.17 -12.82 -15.86
N PHE A 318 -27.83 -13.93 -15.54
CA PHE A 318 -28.56 -14.75 -16.49
C PHE A 318 -30.05 -14.69 -16.20
N ALA A 319 -30.87 -14.74 -17.25
CA ALA A 319 -32.30 -14.97 -17.15
C ALA A 319 -32.57 -16.45 -16.86
N PHE A 320 -33.73 -16.76 -16.28
CA PHE A 320 -34.19 -18.13 -16.08
C PHE A 320 -35.06 -18.54 -17.28
N GLY A 321 -34.65 -19.61 -17.98
CA GLY A 321 -35.37 -20.27 -19.07
C GLY A 321 -34.95 -21.74 -19.12
N GLU A 322 -35.73 -22.61 -19.75
CA GLU A 322 -35.59 -24.08 -19.75
C GLU A 322 -34.17 -24.56 -20.14
N GLY A 323 -33.27 -24.74 -19.17
CA GLY A 323 -31.92 -25.30 -19.38
C GLY A 323 -30.92 -24.42 -20.15
N GLU A 324 -31.37 -23.35 -20.82
CA GLU A 324 -30.53 -22.45 -21.60
C GLU A 324 -29.96 -21.30 -20.77
N VAL A 325 -28.66 -21.02 -20.97
CA VAL A 325 -27.98 -19.90 -20.30
C VAL A 325 -28.13 -18.64 -21.15
N VAL A 326 -29.16 -17.86 -20.86
CA VAL A 326 -29.49 -16.62 -21.57
C VAL A 326 -28.97 -15.41 -20.76
N PRO A 327 -28.14 -14.52 -21.34
CA PRO A 327 -27.66 -13.33 -20.64
C PRO A 327 -28.81 -12.36 -20.38
N ASN A 328 -28.84 -11.75 -19.19
CA ASN A 328 -29.79 -10.70 -18.90
C ASN A 328 -29.39 -9.41 -19.63
N PRO A 329 -30.21 -8.88 -20.56
CA PRO A 329 -29.87 -7.67 -21.33
C PRO A 329 -29.77 -6.40 -20.46
N ASN A 330 -30.32 -6.43 -19.24
CA ASN A 330 -30.26 -5.34 -18.29
C ASN A 330 -29.03 -5.39 -17.37
N TRP A 331 -28.25 -6.48 -17.40
CA TRP A 331 -27.09 -6.60 -16.53
C TRP A 331 -25.89 -5.80 -17.04
N THR A 332 -25.19 -5.15 -16.13
CA THR A 332 -23.88 -4.57 -16.40
C THR A 332 -22.85 -4.90 -15.31
N PRO A 333 -21.55 -4.89 -15.63
CA PRO A 333 -20.49 -5.28 -14.70
C PRO A 333 -20.24 -4.28 -13.56
N PHE A 334 -20.58 -3.00 -13.73
CA PHE A 334 -20.35 -1.96 -12.73
C PHE A 334 -21.66 -1.40 -12.18
N LEU A 335 -21.70 -1.16 -10.86
CA LEU A 335 -22.71 -0.33 -10.25
C LEU A 335 -22.29 1.14 -10.37
N LYS A 336 -23.25 2.01 -10.67
CA LYS A 336 -23.04 3.45 -10.70
C LYS A 336 -22.69 3.94 -9.29
N ILE A 337 -21.63 4.73 -9.20
CA ILE A 337 -21.22 5.41 -7.97
C ILE A 337 -21.71 6.85 -8.12
N THR A 338 -22.42 7.35 -7.10
CA THR A 338 -22.91 8.72 -7.01
C THR A 338 -21.78 9.65 -6.58
N GLU A 339 -20.78 9.80 -7.45
CA GLU A 339 -19.83 10.95 -7.54
C GLU A 339 -19.13 11.44 -6.26
N LEU A 340 -18.55 10.52 -5.48
CA LEU A 340 -17.38 10.84 -4.66
C LEU A 340 -16.15 10.31 -5.41
N ASP A 341 -15.23 11.17 -5.85
CA ASP A 341 -13.98 10.76 -6.54
C ASP A 341 -13.24 9.65 -5.79
N ASN A 342 -13.31 9.69 -4.46
CA ASN A 342 -12.76 8.68 -3.57
C ASN A 342 -13.34 7.29 -3.86
N ASP A 343 -14.67 7.15 -3.95
CA ASP A 343 -15.33 5.86 -4.13
C ASP A 343 -14.97 5.20 -5.48
N MET A 344 -14.77 6.01 -6.52
CA MET A 344 -14.28 5.56 -7.82
C MET A 344 -12.86 5.00 -7.72
N CYS A 345 -11.97 5.72 -7.03
CA CYS A 345 -10.60 5.29 -6.78
C CYS A 345 -10.55 3.99 -5.96
N LEU A 346 -11.36 3.90 -4.90
CA LEU A 346 -11.44 2.70 -4.06
C LEU A 346 -11.96 1.50 -4.84
N ARG A 347 -13.01 1.68 -5.67
CA ARG A 347 -13.53 0.61 -6.53
C ARG A 347 -12.46 0.09 -7.48
N ALA A 348 -11.78 1.00 -8.19
CA ALA A 348 -10.75 0.64 -9.15
C ALA A 348 -9.58 -0.08 -8.46
N GLY A 349 -9.08 0.46 -7.34
CA GLY A 349 -8.01 -0.15 -6.55
C GLY A 349 -8.34 -1.57 -6.09
N ARG A 350 -9.56 -1.81 -5.57
CA ARG A 350 -9.98 -3.17 -5.17
C ARG A 350 -9.98 -4.14 -6.35
N ILE A 351 -10.49 -3.70 -7.50
CA ILE A 351 -10.53 -4.54 -8.72
C ILE A 351 -9.11 -4.92 -9.15
N ILE A 352 -8.17 -3.97 -9.16
CA ILE A 352 -6.77 -4.24 -9.51
C ILE A 352 -6.12 -5.20 -8.52
N ASP A 353 -6.25 -4.97 -7.21
CA ASP A 353 -5.68 -5.86 -6.20
C ASP A 353 -6.23 -7.30 -6.35
N TRP A 354 -7.53 -7.44 -6.63
CA TRP A 354 -8.13 -8.75 -6.87
C TRP A 354 -7.62 -9.40 -8.16
N CYS A 355 -7.47 -8.64 -9.25
CA CYS A 355 -6.90 -9.13 -10.50
C CYS A 355 -5.42 -9.51 -10.34
N GLU A 356 -4.63 -8.74 -9.57
CA GLU A 356 -3.24 -9.07 -9.24
C GLU A 356 -3.16 -10.43 -8.54
N ASN A 357 -4.03 -10.67 -7.56
CA ASN A 357 -4.10 -11.95 -6.87
C ASN A 357 -4.46 -13.11 -7.81
N VAL A 358 -5.38 -12.88 -8.75
CA VAL A 358 -5.74 -13.87 -9.77
C VAL A 358 -4.54 -14.17 -10.66
N TYR A 359 -3.81 -13.15 -11.13
CA TYR A 359 -2.61 -13.33 -11.95
C TYR A 359 -1.51 -14.09 -11.21
N ASN A 360 -1.31 -13.85 -9.91
CA ASN A 360 -0.37 -14.64 -9.10
C ASN A 360 -0.72 -16.14 -9.11
N SER A 361 -2.01 -16.48 -8.99
CA SER A 361 -2.44 -17.88 -9.11
C SER A 361 -2.25 -18.43 -10.53
N LEU A 362 -2.54 -17.63 -11.57
CA LEU A 362 -2.37 -18.06 -12.96
C LEU A 362 -0.90 -18.27 -13.35
N ILE A 363 0.03 -17.52 -12.76
CA ILE A 363 1.48 -17.71 -12.92
C ILE A 363 1.91 -19.02 -12.26
N ALA A 364 1.43 -19.31 -11.06
CA ALA A 364 1.71 -20.57 -10.38
C ALA A 364 1.23 -21.81 -11.16
N LEU A 365 0.30 -21.62 -12.10
CA LEU A 365 -0.24 -22.64 -13.00
C LEU A 365 0.38 -22.56 -14.41
N GLU A 366 1.36 -21.68 -14.63
CA GLU A 366 2.02 -21.45 -15.92
C GLU A 366 1.07 -21.01 -17.06
N ILE A 367 -0.11 -20.48 -16.72
CA ILE A 367 -1.11 -20.01 -17.70
C ILE A 367 -0.72 -18.64 -18.25
N VAL A 368 -0.09 -17.80 -17.42
CA VAL A 368 0.44 -16.49 -17.79
C VAL A 368 1.88 -16.37 -17.30
N ARG A 369 2.71 -15.62 -18.01
CA ARG A 369 4.16 -15.52 -17.70
C ARG A 369 4.52 -14.42 -16.71
N ILE A 370 3.72 -13.35 -16.68
CA ILE A 370 3.99 -12.14 -15.89
C ILE A 370 2.73 -11.70 -15.18
N ASN A 371 2.89 -11.07 -14.02
CA ASN A 371 1.78 -10.37 -13.37
C ASN A 371 1.79 -8.91 -13.86
N ILE A 372 0.84 -8.59 -14.72
CA ILE A 372 0.76 -7.27 -15.36
C ILE A 372 0.37 -6.16 -14.39
N PHE A 373 -0.15 -6.49 -13.19
CA PHE A 373 -0.64 -5.55 -12.20
C PHE A 373 0.41 -5.09 -11.18
N LEU A 374 1.59 -5.72 -11.17
CA LEU A 374 2.67 -5.33 -10.25
C LEU A 374 3.10 -3.89 -10.50
N ASN A 375 3.15 -3.10 -9.42
CA ASN A 375 3.61 -1.71 -9.40
C ASN A 375 2.82 -0.73 -10.28
N ILE A 376 1.58 -1.03 -10.66
CA ILE A 376 0.73 -0.04 -11.36
C ILE A 376 0.36 1.14 -10.44
N LEU A 377 0.27 0.87 -9.15
CA LEU A 377 -0.22 1.77 -8.10
C LEU A 377 0.90 2.20 -7.12
N ASN A 378 2.17 2.13 -7.54
CA ASN A 378 3.34 2.42 -6.70
C ASN A 378 4.15 3.62 -7.20
#